data_AF-A0A386RFH5-F1
#
_entry.id   AF-A0A386RFH5-F1
#
_cell.length_a   1.000
_cell.length_b   1.000
_cell.length_c   1.000
_cell.angle_alpha   90.00
_cell.angle_beta   90.00
_cell.angle_gamma   90.00
#
_symmetry.space_group_name_H-M   'P 1'
#
loop_
_entity.id
_entity.type
_entity.pdbx_description
1 polymer ?
#
loop_
_entity_poly.entity_id
_entity_poly.type
_entity_poly.pdbx_seq_one_letter_code
_entity_poly.pdbx_strand_id
1 'polypeptide(L)'
;MEDNVEMLVMNMNNTFRDVYFKIFKPEEQNQKVLKSAQVTISANMAQGNALTHKTATGNSIIFSEWKPIGKTKVQRTEYTFDSIVEDSGPTGTVQEHSEQLDLFADFDTEPEEPKTKKYIPVKWEDIYKHLTK
;
A
#
# COMPACT_ATOMS: atom_id res chain seq x y z
N MET A 1 -12.91 -4.74 15.72
CA MET A 1 -11.52 -5.09 15.31
C MET A 1 -10.93 -4.04 14.39
N GLU A 2 -11.74 -3.36 13.56
CA GLU A 2 -11.33 -2.16 12.78
C GLU A 2 -10.70 -1.06 13.65
N ASP A 3 -11.25 -0.84 14.85
CA ASP A 3 -10.77 0.14 15.83
C ASP A 3 -9.25 0.07 16.12
N ASN A 4 -8.67 -1.14 16.16
CA ASN A 4 -7.24 -1.29 16.46
C ASN A 4 -6.34 -0.73 15.34
N VAL A 5 -6.75 -0.89 14.08
CA VAL A 5 -5.98 -0.39 12.93
C VAL A 5 -6.14 1.12 12.80
N GLU A 6 -7.36 1.61 12.97
CA GLU A 6 -7.62 3.06 12.97
C GLU A 6 -6.82 3.76 14.06
N MET A 7 -6.83 3.22 15.28
CA MET A 7 -6.04 3.75 16.39
C MET A 7 -4.54 3.67 16.13
N LEU A 8 -4.04 2.58 15.53
CA LEU A 8 -2.65 2.45 15.13
C LEU A 8 -2.25 3.51 14.10
N VAL A 9 -3.05 3.69 13.05
CA VAL A 9 -2.84 4.72 12.02
C VAL A 9 -2.85 6.11 12.64
N MET A 10 -3.79 6.41 13.54
CA MET A 10 -3.85 7.68 14.26
C MET A 10 -2.61 7.92 15.11
N ASN A 11 -2.18 6.93 15.90
CA ASN A 11 -1.00 7.04 16.76
C ASN A 11 0.29 7.25 15.96
N MET A 12 0.45 6.55 14.84
CA MET A 12 1.61 6.71 13.95
C MET A 12 1.61 8.09 13.29
N ASN A 13 0.46 8.57 12.83
CA ASN A 13 0.33 9.91 12.27
C ASN A 13 0.64 11.01 13.27
N ASN A 14 0.16 10.88 14.52
CA ASN A 14 0.46 11.82 15.59
C ASN A 14 1.96 11.83 15.91
N THR A 15 2.57 10.64 16.01
CA THR A 15 4.01 10.50 16.24
C THR A 15 4.83 11.19 15.15
N PHE A 16 4.49 10.96 13.88
CA PHE A 16 5.15 11.63 12.76
C PHE A 16 4.99 13.15 12.84
N ARG A 17 3.75 13.63 13.08
CA ARG A 17 3.45 15.06 13.19
C ARG A 17 4.25 15.73 14.30
N ASP A 18 4.31 15.10 15.47
CA ASP A 18 4.99 15.66 16.63
C ASP A 18 6.51 15.73 16.42
N VAL A 19 7.10 14.72 15.79
CA VAL A 19 8.51 14.76 15.40
C VAL A 19 8.75 15.85 14.34
N TYR A 20 7.89 15.94 13.33
CA TYR A 20 7.99 16.95 12.29
C TYR A 20 7.93 18.39 12.85
N PHE A 21 6.98 18.65 13.75
CA PHE A 21 6.84 19.97 14.39
C PHE A 21 7.96 20.30 15.39
N LYS A 22 8.65 19.30 15.94
CA LYS A 22 9.85 19.52 16.76
C LYS A 22 11.08 19.89 15.93
N ILE A 23 11.19 19.37 14.71
CA ILE A 23 12.35 19.59 13.84
C ILE A 23 12.24 20.90 13.06
N PHE A 24 11.05 21.22 12.53
CA PHE A 24 10.84 22.35 11.62
C PHE A 24 10.08 23.49 12.29
N LYS A 25 10.53 24.72 12.05
CA LYS A 25 9.85 25.93 12.52
C LYS A 25 8.49 26.08 11.82
N PRO A 26 7.51 26.77 12.43
CA PRO A 26 6.18 26.95 11.85
C PRO A 26 6.19 27.46 10.39
N GLU A 27 7.11 28.35 10.04
CA GLU A 27 7.26 28.91 8.69
C GLU A 27 7.84 27.92 7.66
N GLU A 28 8.52 26.86 8.10
CA GLU A 28 9.09 25.80 7.26
C GLU A 28 8.16 24.58 7.14
N GLN A 29 7.12 24.53 7.96
CA GLN A 29 6.16 23.43 7.98
C GLN A 29 5.29 23.45 6.72
N ASN A 30 5.23 22.31 6.05
CA ASN A 30 4.51 22.14 4.79
C ASN A 30 3.41 21.10 4.97
N GLN A 31 2.15 21.54 4.85
CA GLN A 31 0.99 20.67 4.97
C GLN A 31 1.01 19.50 3.97
N LYS A 32 1.65 19.67 2.81
CA LYS A 32 1.78 18.61 1.80
C LYS A 32 2.64 17.45 2.31
N VAL A 33 3.66 17.73 3.14
CA VAL A 33 4.49 16.70 3.78
C VAL A 33 3.66 15.88 4.77
N LEU A 34 2.89 16.55 5.63
CA LEU A 34 1.99 15.88 6.58
C LEU A 34 0.96 14.98 5.87
N LYS A 35 0.31 15.50 4.82
CA LYS A 35 -0.65 14.74 4.01
C LYS A 35 -0.01 13.55 3.31
N SER A 36 1.20 13.73 2.77
CA SER A 36 1.95 12.65 2.12
C SER A 36 2.36 11.57 3.10
N ALA A 37 2.81 11.94 4.29
CA ALA A 37 3.12 11.00 5.37
C ALA A 37 1.89 10.19 5.79
N GLN A 38 0.72 10.83 5.91
CA GLN A 38 -0.54 10.15 6.20
C GLN A 38 -0.86 9.06 5.18
N VAL A 39 -0.67 9.35 3.88
CA VAL A 39 -0.87 8.35 2.82
C VAL A 39 0.14 7.22 2.94
N THR A 40 1.43 7.52 3.14
CA THR A 40 2.47 6.50 3.27
C THR A 40 2.25 5.60 4.50
N ILE A 41 1.85 6.16 5.64
CA ILE A 41 1.53 5.40 6.86
C ILE A 41 0.32 4.50 6.59
N SER A 42 -0.79 5.07 6.11
CA SER A 42 -2.03 4.32 5.90
C SER A 42 -1.87 3.20 4.87
N ALA A 43 -1.10 3.45 3.80
CA ALA A 43 -0.83 2.47 2.76
C ALA A 43 -0.02 1.25 3.22
N ASN A 44 0.56 1.28 4.42
CA ASN A 44 1.36 0.20 4.99
C ASN A 44 0.76 -0.43 6.25
N MET A 45 -0.35 0.11 6.78
CA MET A 45 -1.04 -0.46 7.94
C MET A 45 -2.13 -1.42 7.47
N ALA A 46 -1.71 -2.58 6.96
CA ALA A 46 -2.62 -3.61 6.48
C ALA A 46 -3.06 -4.54 7.62
N GLN A 47 -4.34 -4.95 7.61
CA GLN A 47 -4.88 -5.95 8.51
C GLN A 47 -5.33 -7.18 7.72
N GLY A 48 -4.92 -8.35 8.20
CA GLY A 48 -5.33 -9.62 7.64
C GLY A 48 -4.77 -10.79 8.42
N ASN A 49 -5.05 -11.99 7.92
CA ASN A 49 -4.53 -13.22 8.45
C ASN A 49 -3.30 -13.65 7.63
N ALA A 50 -2.14 -13.60 8.27
CA ALA A 50 -0.86 -13.94 7.65
C ALA A 50 -0.68 -15.43 7.33
N LEU A 51 -1.57 -16.33 7.79
CA LEU A 51 -1.56 -17.74 7.38
C LEU A 51 -2.32 -17.96 6.07
N THR A 52 -3.38 -17.17 5.85
CA THR A 52 -4.24 -17.28 4.66
C THR A 52 -3.95 -16.20 3.62
N HIS A 53 -3.05 -15.27 3.94
CA HIS A 53 -2.65 -14.12 3.12
C HIS A 53 -3.80 -13.17 2.71
N LYS A 54 -4.93 -13.27 3.42
CA LYS A 54 -6.19 -12.58 3.13
C LYS A 54 -6.60 -11.61 4.24
N THR A 55 -7.25 -10.52 3.85
CA THR A 55 -7.92 -9.58 4.75
C THR A 55 -9.18 -10.22 5.34
N ALA A 56 -9.82 -9.54 6.30
CA ALA A 56 -11.09 -9.99 6.87
C ALA A 56 -12.23 -10.09 5.83
N THR A 57 -12.11 -9.38 4.70
CA THR A 57 -13.08 -9.42 3.59
C THR A 57 -12.76 -10.50 2.56
N GLY A 58 -11.68 -11.29 2.76
CA GLY A 58 -11.26 -12.35 1.85
C GLY A 58 -10.35 -11.90 0.69
N ASN A 59 -10.03 -10.61 0.60
CA ASN A 59 -9.14 -10.07 -0.44
C ASN A 59 -7.67 -10.32 -0.08
N SER A 60 -6.76 -10.36 -1.06
CA SER A 60 -5.32 -10.44 -0.78
C SER A 60 -4.84 -9.23 0.04
N ILE A 61 -3.93 -9.47 0.98
CA ILE A 61 -3.25 -8.39 1.71
C ILE A 61 -2.31 -7.67 0.74
N ILE A 62 -2.40 -6.34 0.66
CA ILE A 62 -1.58 -5.51 -0.23
C ILE A 62 -0.58 -4.70 0.59
N PHE A 63 0.69 -4.70 0.17
CA PHE A 63 1.76 -3.88 0.72
C PHE A 63 2.26 -2.87 -0.33
N SER A 64 2.76 -1.72 0.14
CA SER A 64 3.34 -0.69 -0.73
C SER A 64 4.84 -0.59 -0.53
N GLU A 65 5.62 -0.89 -1.56
CA GLU A 65 7.03 -0.53 -1.64
C GLU A 65 7.16 0.93 -2.07
N TRP A 66 8.09 1.66 -1.44
CA TRP A 66 8.40 3.07 -1.74
C TRP A 66 9.88 3.20 -2.09
N LYS A 67 10.19 3.23 -3.40
CA LYS A 67 11.56 3.29 -3.91
C LYS A 67 11.98 4.73 -4.20
N PRO A 68 13.00 5.30 -3.52
CA PRO A 68 13.51 6.63 -3.84
C PRO A 68 14.06 6.69 -5.27
N ILE A 69 13.73 7.76 -5.99
CA ILE A 69 14.31 8.09 -7.30
C ILE A 69 15.08 9.40 -7.16
N GLY A 70 16.39 9.28 -7.03
CA GLY A 70 17.26 10.41 -6.69
C GLY A 70 16.96 10.95 -5.29
N LYS A 71 17.07 12.27 -5.11
CA LYS A 71 16.91 12.91 -3.78
C LYS A 71 15.48 13.36 -3.47
N THR A 72 14.67 13.63 -4.50
CA THR A 72 13.41 14.38 -4.33
C THR A 72 12.17 13.58 -4.68
N LYS A 73 12.31 12.50 -5.46
CA LYS A 73 11.17 11.70 -5.94
C LYS A 73 11.15 10.31 -5.33
N VAL A 74 9.98 9.69 -5.42
CA VAL A 74 9.70 8.33 -4.99
C VAL A 74 8.76 7.66 -6.00
N GLN A 75 8.97 6.36 -6.22
CA GLN A 75 8.08 5.47 -6.93
C GLN A 75 7.38 4.56 -5.92
N ARG A 76 6.05 4.47 -6.01
CA ARG A 76 5.26 3.49 -5.25
C ARG A 76 4.99 2.26 -6.12
N THR A 77 5.16 1.08 -5.55
CA THR A 77 4.80 -0.19 -6.18
C THR A 77 3.99 -1.01 -5.19
N GLU A 78 2.87 -1.57 -5.61
CA GLU A 78 2.03 -2.43 -4.76
C GLU A 78 2.36 -3.91 -5.02
N TYR A 79 2.31 -4.72 -3.96
CA TYR A 79 2.56 -6.16 -3.95
C TYR A 79 1.45 -6.86 -3.16
N THR A 80 1.02 -8.04 -3.60
CA THR A 80 0.22 -8.91 -2.74
C THR A 80 1.14 -9.63 -1.76
N PHE A 81 0.62 -10.05 -0.61
CA PHE A 81 1.43 -10.79 0.35
C PHE A 81 1.95 -12.11 -0.24
N ASP A 82 1.12 -12.80 -1.04
CA ASP A 82 1.53 -13.99 -1.81
C ASP A 82 2.76 -13.68 -2.68
N SER A 83 2.72 -12.56 -3.41
CA SER A 83 3.81 -12.20 -4.32
C SER A 83 5.15 -11.91 -3.62
N ILE A 84 5.09 -11.47 -2.36
CA ILE A 84 6.27 -11.24 -1.53
C ILE A 84 6.83 -12.58 -1.03
N VAL A 85 5.95 -13.50 -0.64
CA VAL A 85 6.33 -14.83 -0.14
C VAL A 85 6.94 -15.68 -1.26
N GLU A 86 6.39 -15.57 -2.47
CA GLU A 86 6.80 -16.35 -3.65
C GLU A 86 7.91 -15.68 -4.48
N ASP A 87 8.29 -14.44 -4.15
CA ASP A 87 9.21 -13.61 -4.94
C ASP A 87 8.76 -13.44 -6.42
N SER A 88 7.45 -13.41 -6.65
CA SER A 88 6.83 -13.39 -7.99
C SER A 88 6.59 -11.97 -8.56
N GLY A 89 7.03 -10.95 -7.83
CA GLY A 89 7.05 -9.55 -8.28
C GLY A 89 5.78 -8.74 -7.97
N PRO A 90 5.65 -7.49 -8.46
CA PRO A 90 4.53 -6.60 -8.14
C PRO A 90 3.14 -7.16 -8.45
N THR A 91 2.12 -6.57 -7.84
CA THR A 91 0.71 -6.86 -8.20
C THR A 91 0.51 -6.57 -9.70
N GLY A 92 0.19 -7.63 -10.46
CA GLY A 92 0.06 -7.59 -11.92
C GLY A 92 1.24 -8.17 -12.72
N THR A 93 2.34 -8.60 -12.09
CA THR A 93 3.36 -9.46 -12.73
C THR A 93 3.23 -10.92 -12.33
N VAL A 94 2.54 -11.20 -11.23
CA VAL A 94 2.11 -12.55 -10.86
C VAL A 94 0.93 -12.92 -11.76
N GLN A 95 1.23 -13.54 -12.90
CA GLN A 95 0.28 -14.50 -13.46
C GLN A 95 0.15 -15.58 -12.40
N GLU A 96 -1.06 -15.74 -11.86
CA GLU A 96 -1.39 -16.75 -10.87
C GLU A 96 -0.74 -18.09 -11.25
N HIS A 97 0.33 -18.45 -10.54
CA HIS A 97 0.88 -19.78 -10.70
C HIS A 97 0.22 -20.66 -9.65
N SER A 98 -0.66 -21.51 -10.15
CA SER A 98 -1.27 -22.68 -9.50
C SER A 98 -2.52 -22.47 -8.65
N GLU A 99 -3.60 -21.99 -9.27
CA GLU A 99 -4.82 -22.78 -9.15
C GLU A 99 -4.72 -23.88 -10.22
N GLN A 100 -4.55 -25.12 -9.76
CA GLN A 100 -4.81 -26.30 -10.57
C GLN A 100 -6.22 -26.10 -11.15
N LEU A 101 -6.30 -25.74 -12.43
CA LEU A 101 -7.57 -25.62 -13.13
C LEU A 101 -8.29 -26.96 -12.98
N ASP A 102 -9.29 -26.98 -12.11
CA ASP A 102 -10.23 -28.09 -12.08
C ASP A 102 -10.93 -28.01 -13.44
N LEU A 103 -10.63 -28.99 -14.32
CA LEU A 103 -11.06 -29.01 -15.72
C LEU A 103 -12.60 -28.98 -15.88
N PHE A 104 -13.32 -29.03 -14.75
CA PHE A 104 -14.77 -29.07 -14.62
C PHE A 104 -15.36 -27.99 -13.70
N ALA A 105 -14.60 -26.95 -13.30
CA ALA A 105 -15.18 -25.84 -12.54
C ALA A 105 -16.06 -24.97 -13.46
N ASP A 106 -17.31 -24.76 -13.04
CA ASP A 106 -18.33 -24.01 -13.76
C ASP A 106 -17.83 -22.61 -14.17
N PHE A 107 -17.88 -22.34 -15.48
CA PHE A 107 -17.34 -21.14 -16.15
C PHE A 107 -18.07 -19.82 -15.85
N ASP A 108 -18.99 -19.77 -14.87
CA ASP A 108 -19.86 -18.62 -14.65
C ASP A 108 -19.41 -17.68 -13.51
N THR A 109 -18.21 -17.88 -12.95
CA THR A 109 -17.64 -16.93 -11.98
C THR A 109 -16.29 -16.46 -12.48
N GLU A 110 -16.28 -15.36 -13.25
CA GLU A 110 -15.04 -14.62 -13.49
C GLU A 110 -14.54 -14.09 -12.14
N PRO A 111 -13.37 -14.52 -11.63
CA PRO A 111 -12.78 -13.89 -10.47
C PRO A 111 -12.54 -12.41 -10.80
N GLU A 112 -13.09 -11.49 -10.01
CA GLU A 112 -12.84 -10.07 -10.18
C GLU A 112 -11.35 -9.80 -9.96
N GLU A 113 -10.58 -9.71 -11.04
CA GLU A 113 -9.16 -9.37 -10.96
C GLU A 113 -9.00 -8.01 -10.25
N PRO A 114 -8.17 -7.92 -9.20
CA PRO A 114 -7.95 -6.67 -8.49
C PRO A 114 -7.33 -5.65 -9.45
N LYS A 115 -8.08 -4.58 -9.76
CA LYS A 115 -7.64 -3.47 -10.65
C LYS A 115 -6.32 -2.90 -10.14
N THR A 116 -5.23 -3.18 -10.86
CA THR A 116 -3.87 -2.79 -10.47
C THR A 116 -3.63 -1.29 -10.68
N LYS A 117 -3.13 -0.60 -9.63
CA LYS A 117 -2.80 0.83 -9.68
C LYS A 117 -1.34 1.03 -10.07
N LYS A 118 -1.08 1.60 -11.26
CA LYS A 118 0.27 1.97 -11.69
C LYS A 118 0.58 3.41 -11.28
N TYR A 119 1.25 3.60 -10.16
CA TYR A 119 1.65 4.94 -9.68
C TYR A 119 2.76 5.54 -10.53
N ILE A 120 2.75 6.85 -10.73
CA ILE A 120 3.85 7.56 -11.39
C ILE A 120 4.88 8.07 -10.37
N PRO A 121 6.17 8.26 -10.75
CA PRO A 121 7.14 8.91 -9.87
C PRO A 121 6.72 10.33 -9.48
N VAL A 122 6.60 10.60 -8.18
CA VAL A 122 6.22 11.91 -7.64
C VAL A 122 7.25 12.42 -6.65
N LYS A 123 7.22 13.72 -6.32
CA LYS A 123 7.99 14.23 -5.18
C LYS A 123 7.44 13.63 -3.88
N TRP A 124 8.29 13.48 -2.85
CA TRP A 124 7.86 13.03 -1.52
C TRP A 124 6.70 13.85 -0.95
N GLU A 125 6.71 15.16 -1.15
CA GLU A 125 5.65 16.05 -0.68
C GLU A 125 4.35 15.93 -1.49
N ASP A 126 4.34 15.28 -2.64
CA ASP A 126 3.18 15.19 -3.54
C ASP A 126 2.50 13.80 -3.54
N ILE A 127 2.91 12.87 -2.66
CA ILE A 127 2.33 11.52 -2.56
C ILE A 127 0.82 11.57 -2.31
N TYR A 128 0.34 12.55 -1.53
CA TYR A 128 -1.08 12.73 -1.21
C TYR A 128 -2.00 12.92 -2.43
N LYS A 129 -1.44 13.19 -3.61
CA LYS A 129 -2.20 13.36 -4.86
C LYS A 129 -2.59 12.03 -5.51
N HIS A 130 -2.05 10.90 -5.06
CA HIS A 130 -2.38 9.56 -5.57
C HIS A 130 -2.26 9.45 -7.10
N LEU A 131 -1.22 10.05 -7.70
CA LEU A 131 -1.09 10.11 -9.16
C LEU A 131 -0.77 8.72 -9.74
N THR A 132 -1.62 8.26 -10.66
CA THR A 132 -1.47 7.00 -11.41
C THR A 132 -1.44 7.25 -12.91
N LYS A 133 -0.91 6.29 -13.68
CA LYS A 133 -0.89 6.28 -15.14
C LYS A 133 -2.23 5.81 -15.72
#